data_AF-A0A6I2U5X1-F1
#
_entry.id   AF-A0A6I2U5X1-F1
#
_cell.length_a   1.000
_cell.length_b   1.000
_cell.length_c   1.000
_cell.angle_alpha   90.00
_cell.angle_beta   90.00
_cell.angle_gamma   90.00
#
_symmetry.space_group_name_H-M   'P 1'
#
loop_
_entity.id
_entity.type
_entity.pdbx_description
1 polymer ?
#
loop_
_entity_poly.entity_id
_entity_poly.type
_entity_poly.pdbx_seq_one_letter_code
_entity_poly.pdbx_strand_id
1 'polypeptide(L)'
;MRNELLNHLQLDDLKGEAHELAETIGMDAFRRLVDVYGGTGRVYIPQADTLLIPIRDRLIREEYNGYNVYELCKKWDLGESMVRTIIRDKIRELRQAPIDGQVSLFDAPEIE
;
A
#
# COMPACT_ATOMS: atom_id res chain seq x y z
N MET A 1 13.95 5.86 34.40
CA MET A 1 15.10 4.94 34.58
C MET A 1 15.42 4.08 33.34
N ARG A 2 14.61 3.09 32.91
CA ARG A 2 14.97 2.25 31.74
C ARG A 2 15.06 3.02 30.42
N ASN A 3 14.15 3.99 30.22
CA ASN A 3 14.08 4.78 28.97
C ASN A 3 15.13 5.89 28.87
N GLU A 4 15.68 6.34 29.99
CA GLU A 4 16.74 7.37 29.99
C GLU A 4 18.09 6.77 29.61
N LEU A 5 18.36 5.52 30.01
CA LEU A 5 19.59 4.80 29.66
C LEU A 5 19.66 4.45 28.16
N LEU A 6 18.50 4.26 27.51
CA LEU A 6 18.43 4.03 26.06
C LEU A 6 19.02 5.21 25.25
N ASN A 7 18.97 6.43 25.77
CA ASN A 7 19.54 7.60 25.10
C ASN A 7 21.07 7.62 25.11
N HIS A 8 21.69 6.82 25.97
CA HIS A 8 23.14 6.64 26.01
C HIS A 8 23.63 5.48 25.15
N LEU A 9 22.73 4.61 24.66
CA LEU A 9 23.07 3.46 23.83
C LEU A 9 23.73 3.93 22.52
N GLN A 10 24.98 3.52 22.31
CA GLN A 10 25.74 3.81 21.09
C GLN A 10 25.67 2.62 20.12
N LEU A 11 26.04 2.85 18.86
CA LEU A 11 26.10 1.80 17.85
C LEU A 11 27.10 0.69 18.25
N ASP A 12 28.24 1.07 18.81
CA ASP A 12 29.32 0.17 19.24
C ASP A 12 28.91 -0.80 20.36
N ASP A 13 27.84 -0.49 21.08
CA ASP A 13 27.29 -1.34 22.14
C ASP A 13 26.47 -2.51 21.55
N LEU A 14 26.09 -2.42 20.27
CA LEU A 14 25.27 -3.41 19.56
C LEU A 14 26.14 -4.42 18.82
N LYS A 15 25.61 -5.65 18.66
CA LYS A 15 26.28 -6.73 17.93
C LYS A 15 25.29 -7.50 17.06
N GLY A 16 25.77 -8.01 15.93
CA GLY A 16 24.99 -8.84 15.00
C GLY A 16 23.82 -8.07 14.37
N GLU A 17 22.67 -8.71 14.23
CA GLU A 17 21.48 -8.14 13.58
C GLU A 17 21.01 -6.82 14.19
N ALA A 18 21.20 -6.63 15.50
CA ALA A 18 20.83 -5.37 16.16
C ALA A 18 21.69 -4.19 15.70
N HIS A 19 22.99 -4.43 15.43
CA HIS A 19 23.90 -3.42 14.90
C HIS A 19 23.52 -3.06 13.46
N GLU A 20 23.36 -4.06 12.59
CA GLU A 20 22.96 -3.87 11.19
C GLU A 20 21.62 -3.13 11.07
N LEU A 21 20.66 -3.49 11.94
CA LEU A 21 19.36 -2.83 11.98
C LEU A 21 19.51 -1.37 12.43
N ALA A 22 20.25 -1.10 13.50
CA ALA A 22 20.48 0.25 14.00
C ALA A 22 21.25 1.13 12.99
N GLU A 23 22.17 0.56 12.23
CA GLU A 23 22.88 1.23 11.14
C GLU A 23 21.92 1.57 9.99
N THR A 24 21.02 0.66 9.64
CA THR A 24 20.05 0.84 8.54
C THR A 24 18.98 1.89 8.85
N ILE A 25 18.43 1.90 10.07
CA ILE A 25 17.31 2.78 10.44
C ILE A 25 17.74 4.03 11.22
N GLY A 26 18.97 4.04 11.74
CA GLY A 26 19.50 5.06 12.63
C GLY A 26 19.25 4.78 14.11
N MET A 27 20.16 5.26 14.96
CA MET A 27 20.16 4.99 16.40
C MET A 27 18.91 5.52 17.12
N ASP A 28 18.41 6.70 16.74
CA ASP A 28 17.20 7.27 17.35
C ASP A 28 15.94 6.46 17.03
N ALA A 29 15.83 5.95 15.80
CA ALA A 29 14.73 5.09 15.40
C ALA A 29 14.83 3.72 16.07
N PHE A 30 16.04 3.17 16.20
CA PHE A 30 16.28 1.92 16.92
C PHE A 30 15.92 2.03 18.41
N ARG A 31 16.28 3.12 19.09
CA ARG A 31 15.88 3.35 20.49
C ARG A 31 14.36 3.36 20.66
N ARG A 32 13.63 4.02 19.76
CA ARG A 32 12.15 3.99 19.75
C ARG A 32 11.61 2.59 19.49
N LEU A 33 12.22 1.85 18.58
CA LEU A 33 11.82 0.48 18.26
C LEU A 33 12.00 -0.44 19.48
N VAL A 34 13.11 -0.32 20.22
CA VAL A 34 13.37 -1.08 21.45
C VAL A 34 12.43 -0.64 22.58
N ASP A 35 12.11 0.65 22.69
CA ASP A 35 11.16 1.13 23.70
C ASP A 35 9.74 0.59 23.50
N VAL A 36 9.27 0.57 22.24
CA VAL A 36 7.90 0.17 21.90
C VAL A 36 7.74 -1.36 21.77
N TYR A 37 8.71 -2.02 21.14
CA TYR A 37 8.62 -3.45 20.78
C TYR A 37 9.61 -4.34 21.54
N GLY A 38 10.46 -3.76 22.40
CA GLY A 38 11.43 -4.52 23.18
C GLY A 38 10.75 -5.44 24.18
N GLY A 39 11.02 -6.75 24.07
CA GLY A 39 10.45 -7.76 24.96
C GLY A 39 9.07 -8.31 24.53
N THR A 40 8.50 -7.80 23.43
CA THR A 40 7.22 -8.29 22.87
C THR A 40 7.38 -9.60 22.07
N GLY A 41 8.59 -10.17 22.01
CA GLY A 41 8.92 -11.39 21.25
C GLY A 41 9.55 -11.09 19.89
N ARG A 42 9.36 -11.95 18.90
CA ARG A 42 9.87 -11.75 17.53
C ARG A 42 8.96 -10.77 16.77
N VAL A 43 9.51 -9.64 16.33
CA VAL A 43 8.84 -8.72 15.42
C VAL A 43 9.07 -9.20 13.99
N TYR A 44 7.98 -9.44 13.24
CA TYR A 44 8.06 -9.82 11.83
C TYR A 44 8.19 -8.57 10.96
N ILE A 45 9.19 -8.54 10.09
CA ILE A 45 9.32 -7.53 9.04
C ILE A 45 8.74 -8.13 7.74
N PRO A 46 7.63 -7.59 7.21
CA PRO A 46 7.02 -8.11 5.99
C PRO A 46 7.92 -7.88 4.77
N GLN A 47 7.78 -8.75 3.77
CA GLN A 47 8.40 -8.53 2.47
C GLN A 47 7.82 -7.28 1.82
N ALA A 48 8.68 -6.50 1.15
CA ALA A 48 8.28 -5.27 0.48
C ALA A 48 7.09 -5.51 -0.46
N ASP A 49 7.12 -6.59 -1.25
CA ASP A 49 6.05 -6.93 -2.18
C ASP A 49 4.69 -7.08 -1.52
N THR A 50 4.62 -7.67 -0.31
CA THR A 50 3.35 -7.82 0.43
C THR A 50 2.72 -6.47 0.75
N LEU A 51 3.54 -5.44 1.02
CA LEU A 51 3.08 -4.09 1.28
C LEU A 51 2.82 -3.30 -0.02
N LEU A 52 3.62 -3.54 -1.06
CA LEU A 52 3.57 -2.80 -2.32
C LEU A 52 2.46 -3.28 -3.26
N ILE A 53 2.16 -4.58 -3.32
CA ILE A 53 1.10 -5.15 -4.16
C ILE A 53 -0.25 -4.44 -3.97
N PRO A 54 -0.80 -4.27 -2.76
CA PRO A 54 -2.10 -3.60 -2.60
C PRO A 54 -2.05 -2.12 -3.01
N ILE A 55 -0.92 -1.44 -2.82
CA ILE A 55 -0.71 -0.05 -3.23
C ILE A 55 -0.67 0.04 -4.75
N ARG A 56 0.13 -0.81 -5.39
CA ARG A 56 0.24 -0.92 -6.85
C ARG A 56 -1.12 -1.20 -7.47
N ASP A 57 -1.85 -2.18 -6.95
CA ASP A 57 -3.16 -2.57 -7.47
C ASP A 57 -4.18 -1.44 -7.32
N ARG A 58 -4.12 -0.66 -6.23
CA ARG A 58 -4.92 0.57 -6.08
C ARG A 58 -4.59 1.60 -7.15
N LEU A 59 -3.31 1.89 -7.39
CA LEU A 59 -2.88 2.85 -8.40
C LEU A 59 -3.28 2.41 -9.82
N ILE A 60 -3.18 1.11 -10.14
CA ILE A 60 -3.64 0.56 -11.41
C ILE A 60 -5.15 0.76 -11.60
N ARG A 61 -5.97 0.61 -10.54
CA ARG A 61 -7.42 0.87 -10.60
C ARG A 61 -7.74 2.34 -10.79
N GLU A 62 -6.97 3.23 -10.18
CA GLU A 62 -7.15 4.69 -10.29
C GLU A 62 -6.74 5.20 -11.69
N GLU A 63 -5.69 4.63 -12.27
CA GLU A 63 -5.20 4.99 -13.60
C GLU A 63 -6.03 4.40 -14.75
N TYR A 64 -6.89 3.42 -14.48
CA TYR A 64 -7.67 2.75 -15.52
C TYR A 64 -8.79 3.66 -16.07
N ASN A 65 -8.75 3.96 -17.36
CA ASN A 65 -9.69 4.84 -18.06
C ASN A 65 -10.74 4.11 -18.91
N GLY A 66 -10.79 2.77 -18.85
CA GLY A 66 -11.72 1.95 -19.63
C GLY A 66 -11.10 1.24 -20.83
N TYR A 67 -10.03 1.79 -21.43
CA TYR A 67 -9.41 1.23 -22.65
C TYR A 67 -7.88 1.14 -22.59
N ASN A 68 -7.21 1.69 -21.56
CA ASN A 68 -5.75 1.72 -21.43
C ASN A 68 -5.10 0.46 -20.82
N VAL A 69 -5.68 -0.73 -21.02
CA VAL A 69 -5.13 -1.98 -20.44
C VAL A 69 -3.69 -2.24 -20.92
N TYR A 70 -3.42 -2.06 -22.22
CA TYR A 70 -2.09 -2.26 -22.79
C TYR A 70 -1.04 -1.30 -22.21
N GLU A 71 -1.41 -0.04 -22.00
CA GLU A 71 -0.54 0.97 -21.41
C GLU A 71 -0.21 0.64 -19.95
N LEU A 72 -1.20 0.16 -19.19
CA LEU A 72 -1.01 -0.29 -17.81
C LEU A 72 -0.08 -1.51 -17.73
N CYS A 73 -0.23 -2.49 -18.62
CA CYS A 73 0.68 -3.64 -18.69
C CYS A 73 2.13 -3.18 -18.89
N LYS A 74 2.36 -2.25 -19.81
CA LYS A 74 3.70 -1.73 -20.12
C LYS A 74 4.28 -0.87 -18.98
N LYS A 75 3.45 -0.04 -18.34
CA LYS A 75 3.88 0.87 -17.27
C LYS A 75 4.25 0.11 -15.99
N TRP A 76 3.48 -0.92 -15.66
CA TRP A 76 3.63 -1.67 -14.41
C TRP A 76 4.39 -3.00 -14.57
N ASP A 77 4.85 -3.31 -15.79
CA ASP A 77 5.48 -4.58 -16.17
C ASP A 77 4.67 -5.81 -15.73
N LEU A 78 3.36 -5.77 -16.01
CA LEU A 78 2.41 -6.82 -15.63
C LEU A 78 1.80 -7.50 -16.85
N GLY A 79 1.55 -8.80 -16.70
CA GLY A 79 0.76 -9.56 -17.67
C GLY A 79 -0.69 -9.07 -17.73
N GLU A 80 -1.28 -9.12 -18.93
CA GLU A 80 -2.64 -8.66 -19.18
C GLU A 80 -3.68 -9.34 -18.27
N SER A 81 -3.51 -10.64 -17.98
CA SER A 81 -4.39 -11.38 -17.07
C SER A 81 -4.41 -10.81 -15.65
N MET A 82 -3.25 -10.37 -15.14
CA MET A 82 -3.14 -9.76 -13.81
C MET A 82 -3.77 -8.37 -13.80
N VAL A 83 -3.45 -7.54 -14.80
CA VAL A 83 -4.05 -6.20 -14.94
C VAL A 83 -5.57 -6.29 -15.02
N ARG A 84 -6.11 -7.21 -15.85
CA ARG A 84 -7.56 -7.45 -15.97
C ARG A 84 -8.20 -7.90 -14.66
N THR A 85 -7.49 -8.70 -13.85
CA THR A 85 -7.97 -9.13 -12.53
C THR A 85 -8.05 -7.95 -11.57
N ILE A 86 -7.04 -7.07 -11.58
CA ILE A 86 -6.96 -5.89 -10.72
C ILE A 86 -8.08 -4.89 -11.04
N ILE A 87 -8.33 -4.62 -12.32
CA ILE A 87 -9.32 -3.62 -12.78
C ILE A 87 -10.75 -4.18 -12.91
N ARG A 88 -10.98 -5.47 -12.64
CA ARG A 88 -12.26 -6.15 -12.86
C ARG A 88 -13.44 -5.42 -12.21
N ASP A 89 -13.26 -4.97 -10.97
CA ASP A 89 -14.31 -4.27 -10.23
C ASP A 89 -14.57 -2.88 -10.84
N LYS A 90 -13.50 -2.20 -11.29
CA LYS A 90 -13.60 -0.91 -11.97
C LYS A 90 -14.30 -0.99 -13.32
N ILE A 91 -14.08 -2.07 -14.08
CA ILE A 91 -14.81 -2.34 -15.32
C ILE A 91 -16.31 -2.50 -15.04
N ARG A 92 -16.66 -3.20 -13.96
CA ARG A 92 -18.07 -3.39 -13.58
C ARG A 92 -18.73 -2.07 -13.22
N GLU A 93 -18.05 -1.20 -12.46
CA GLU A 93 -18.52 0.15 -12.15
C GLU A 93 -18.76 0.97 -13.42
N LEU A 94 -17.76 1.03 -14.32
CA LEU A 94 -17.86 1.80 -15.56
C LEU A 94 -18.97 1.28 -16.50
N ARG A 95 -19.25 -0.02 -16.49
CA ARG A 95 -20.36 -0.63 -17.26
C ARG A 95 -21.73 -0.40 -16.64
N GLN A 96 -21.80 -0.21 -15.32
CA GLN A 96 -23.03 0.05 -14.59
C GLN A 96 -23.34 1.55 -14.50
N ALA A 97 -22.38 2.41 -14.81
CA ALA A 97 -22.59 3.85 -14.87
C ALA A 97 -23.68 4.18 -15.91
N PRO A 98 -24.67 5.02 -15.56
CA PRO A 98 -25.65 5.52 -16.52
C PRO A 98 -24.91 6.21 -17.66
N ILE A 99 -25.39 6.01 -18.89
CA ILE A 99 -24.87 6.73 -20.05
C ILE A 99 -25.23 8.22 -19.86
N ASP A 100 -24.37 9.12 -20.30
CA ASP A 100 -24.65 10.56 -20.25
C ASP A 100 -25.95 10.89 -20.99
N GLY A 101 -26.91 11.51 -20.30
CA GLY A 101 -28.28 11.75 -20.78
C GLY A 101 -29.30 10.62 -20.53
N GLN A 102 -28.93 9.55 -19.82
CA GLN A 102 -29.87 8.50 -19.41
C GLN A 102 -30.74 8.97 -18.22
N VAL A 103 -32.05 9.09 -18.44
CA VAL A 103 -33.04 9.33 -17.37
C VAL A 103 -33.47 8.00 -16.74
N SER A 104 -33.66 7.99 -15.42
CA SER A 104 -34.15 6.82 -14.70
C SER A 104 -35.63 6.58 -15.03
N LEU A 105 -36.04 5.30 -15.10
CA LEU A 105 -37.46 4.94 -15.24
C LEU A 105 -38.33 5.49 -14.10
N PHE A 106 -37.72 5.83 -12.96
CA PHE A 106 -38.38 6.37 -11.77
C PHE A 106 -38.22 7.89 -11.63
N ASP A 107 -37.51 8.55 -12.54
CA ASP A 107 -37.53 10.02 -12.60
C ASP A 107 -38.92 10.41 -13.11
N ALA A 108 -39.83 10.73 -12.18
CA ALA A 108 -41.15 11.20 -12.53
C ALA A 108 -41.00 12.48 -13.37
N PRO A 109 -41.70 12.62 -14.51
CA PRO A 109 -41.77 13.92 -15.15
C PRO A 109 -42.37 14.90 -14.15
N GLU A 110 -41.72 16.04 -13.94
CA GLU A 110 -42.34 17.16 -13.23
C GLU A 110 -43.61 17.51 -14.02
N ILE A 111 -44.76 17.10 -13.48
CA ILE A 111 -46.06 17.42 -14.04
C ILE A 111 -46.30 18.89 -13.64
N GLU A 112 -46.07 19.81 -14.58
CA GLU A 112 -46.54 21.21 -14.50
C GLU A 112 -48.08 21.30 -14.52
#